data_AF-A0A225AS40-F1
#
_entry.id   AF-A0A225AS40-F1
#
_cell.length_a   1.000
_cell.length_b   1.000
_cell.length_c   1.000
_cell.angle_alpha   90.00
_cell.angle_beta   90.00
_cell.angle_gamma   90.00
#
_symmetry.space_group_name_H-M   'P 1'
#
loop_
_entity.id
_entity.type
_entity.pdbx_description
1 polymer ?
#
loop_
_entity_poly.entity_id
_entity_poly.type
_entity_poly.pdbx_seq_one_letter_code
_entity_poly.pdbx_strand_id
1 'polypeptide(L)'
;MDAPANHPVDTLRSTNMGDTSLEKRYDFTNSPYICNGDELGYATSKDIERGVKYLHGVKGKPVNEAGKCGRNDFTLTLDSFGDIADGVRYLETKCNVYNDETGVNIAGEVRNEDDNWTVINKPQYTFRTALHPPQCISADTTTLIYPTPTNPSPANNHPVFTDAMSIRHQVFVVEQHCSADAEIDEDDPRSWEWVVYAQEQQQQQEEEEIENKIENPVGVIRLVPPPHAPHHDIVNNSYSSNTEPSPQQQKQQQQKFDYQHEPYVKITRVAILKEFRGYGLARLLMRVVEEWAQDNKASIDGMYMTTLEDDAGNVEGRKEEWKGLIGLHAQAQVEKMYASLGYETDVSMGTWDEEGIEHVGMFKRVDILV
;
A
#
# COMPACT_ATOMS: atom_id res chain seq x y z
N MET A 1 82.49 -16.16 41.84
CA MET A 1 81.79 -17.18 41.04
C MET A 1 80.39 -17.27 41.60
N ASP A 2 79.46 -16.85 40.75
CA ASP A 2 78.00 -17.04 40.73
C ASP A 2 77.07 -16.50 41.82
N ALA A 3 75.99 -15.91 41.27
CA ALA A 3 74.99 -15.03 41.83
C ALA A 3 73.77 -15.79 42.39
N PRO A 4 72.91 -15.15 43.19
CA PRO A 4 71.66 -15.75 43.66
C PRO A 4 70.57 -15.73 42.58
N ALA A 5 69.87 -16.85 42.42
CA ALA A 5 68.77 -17.03 41.46
C ALA A 5 67.47 -16.38 41.96
N ASN A 6 66.84 -15.63 41.05
CA ASN A 6 65.56 -14.93 41.17
C ASN A 6 64.35 -15.88 41.15
N HIS A 7 63.32 -15.54 41.92
CA HIS A 7 61.96 -16.06 41.79
C HIS A 7 61.32 -15.60 40.46
N PRO A 8 60.59 -16.45 39.72
CA PRO A 8 59.82 -16.01 38.56
C PRO A 8 58.45 -15.46 38.95
N VAL A 9 58.15 -14.30 38.37
CA VAL A 9 56.93 -13.49 38.45
C VAL A 9 55.80 -14.13 37.63
N ASP A 10 54.58 -13.96 38.13
CA ASP A 10 53.29 -14.38 37.56
C ASP A 10 53.20 -14.24 36.03
N THR A 11 52.87 -15.35 35.37
CA THR A 11 52.51 -15.36 33.94
C THR A 11 51.00 -15.13 33.82
N LEU A 12 50.61 -13.88 33.58
CA LEU A 12 49.24 -13.53 33.19
C LEU A 12 48.91 -14.21 31.85
N ARG A 13 47.82 -14.99 31.85
CA ARG A 13 47.24 -15.62 30.66
C ARG A 13 46.86 -14.54 29.65
N SER A 14 47.47 -14.60 28.46
CA SER A 14 46.98 -13.95 27.26
C SER A 14 45.62 -14.56 26.89
N THR A 15 44.54 -13.84 27.16
CA THR A 15 43.24 -14.09 26.52
C THR A 15 43.25 -13.40 25.17
N ASN A 16 43.11 -14.20 24.11
CA ASN A 16 42.96 -13.76 22.73
C ASN A 16 41.95 -12.60 22.62
N MET A 17 42.41 -11.46 22.08
CA MET A 17 41.53 -10.46 21.50
C MET A 17 40.91 -11.08 20.24
N GLY A 18 39.66 -11.51 20.35
CA GLY A 18 38.84 -11.89 19.22
C GLY A 18 38.39 -10.65 18.45
N ASP A 19 38.93 -10.51 17.25
CA ASP A 19 38.33 -9.91 16.06
C ASP A 19 37.45 -8.66 16.27
N THR A 20 38.09 -7.49 16.36
CA THR A 20 37.44 -6.19 16.16
C THR A 20 37.62 -5.76 14.71
N SER A 21 36.98 -6.44 13.75
CA SER A 21 36.68 -5.77 12.49
C SER A 21 35.62 -4.71 12.81
N LEU A 22 36.04 -3.45 12.96
CA LEU A 22 35.11 -2.32 12.94
C LEU A 22 34.40 -2.40 11.58
N GLU A 23 33.13 -2.84 11.59
CA GLU A 23 32.29 -2.82 10.39
C GLU A 23 32.39 -1.42 9.79
N LYS A 24 32.72 -1.35 8.49
CA LYS A 24 32.81 -0.09 7.76
C LYS A 24 31.46 0.62 7.90
N ARG A 25 31.46 1.79 8.54
CA ARG A 25 30.28 2.64 8.70
C ARG A 25 30.16 3.60 7.54
N TYR A 26 28.94 3.78 7.05
CA TYR A 26 28.68 4.75 5.98
C TYR A 26 28.79 6.19 6.50
N ASP A 27 29.41 7.09 5.72
CA ASP A 27 29.59 8.50 6.07
C ASP A 27 28.57 9.38 5.37
N PHE A 28 27.61 9.92 6.13
CA PHE A 28 26.57 10.83 5.63
C PHE A 28 26.95 12.32 5.75
N THR A 29 28.17 12.67 6.16
CA THR A 29 28.53 14.05 6.56
C THR A 29 28.22 15.12 5.51
N ASN A 30 28.31 14.78 4.22
CA ASN A 30 28.01 15.68 3.09
C ASN A 30 26.76 15.28 2.29
N SER A 31 26.01 14.30 2.78
CA SER A 31 24.85 13.77 2.08
C SER A 31 23.70 14.79 2.02
N PRO A 32 23.00 14.91 0.87
CA PRO A 32 21.77 15.66 0.77
C PRO A 32 20.72 15.12 1.73
N TYR A 33 20.01 16.01 2.41
CA TYR A 33 18.94 15.64 3.34
C TYR A 33 17.74 16.59 3.20
N ILE A 34 16.57 16.11 3.61
CA ILE A 34 15.33 16.85 3.69
C ILE A 34 14.72 16.63 5.07
N CYS A 35 14.37 17.71 5.76
CA CYS A 35 13.64 17.64 7.02
C CYS A 35 12.14 17.77 6.70
N ASN A 36 11.40 16.66 6.80
CA ASN A 36 10.03 16.55 6.27
C ASN A 36 8.92 16.93 7.25
N GLY A 37 9.26 17.39 8.45
CA GLY A 37 8.29 17.88 9.44
C GLY A 37 7.05 16.99 9.60
N ASP A 38 5.86 17.60 9.53
CA ASP A 38 4.58 16.89 9.67
C ASP A 38 4.30 15.90 8.53
N GLU A 39 4.90 16.06 7.34
CA GLU A 39 4.61 15.20 6.18
C GLU A 39 5.02 13.74 6.38
N LEU A 40 6.03 13.50 7.21
CA LEU A 40 6.48 12.15 7.57
C LEU A 40 6.07 11.72 8.98
N GLY A 41 5.58 12.65 9.79
CA GLY A 41 5.44 12.49 11.23
C GLY A 41 6.79 12.48 11.96
N TYR A 42 6.77 12.92 13.22
CA TYR A 42 7.96 12.99 14.05
C TYR A 42 8.16 11.73 14.88
N ALA A 43 9.38 11.19 14.89
CA ALA A 43 9.79 10.20 15.88
C ALA A 43 10.55 10.88 17.03
N THR A 44 10.32 10.43 18.26
CA THR A 44 11.03 10.98 19.43
C THR A 44 12.50 10.54 19.43
N SER A 45 13.39 11.34 20.02
CA SER A 45 14.81 10.99 20.16
C SER A 45 15.01 9.69 20.95
N LYS A 46 14.10 9.36 21.88
CA LYS A 46 14.09 8.06 22.58
C LYS A 46 13.82 6.89 21.63
N ASP A 47 12.84 7.03 20.73
CA ASP A 47 12.53 6.00 19.72
C ASP A 47 13.70 5.81 18.76
N ILE A 48 14.32 6.92 18.37
CA ILE A 48 15.48 6.93 17.48
C ILE A 48 16.67 6.24 18.12
N GLU A 49 16.99 6.54 19.39
CA GLU A 49 18.06 5.87 20.11
C GLU A 49 17.83 4.35 20.19
N ARG A 50 16.58 3.94 20.46
CA ARG A 50 16.21 2.51 20.47
C ARG A 50 16.33 1.87 19.10
N GLY A 51 15.82 2.50 18.05
CA GLY A 51 15.92 2.01 16.67
C GLY A 51 17.36 1.89 16.20
N VAL A 52 18.20 2.90 16.48
CA VAL A 52 19.64 2.88 16.18
C VAL A 52 20.34 1.74 16.93
N LYS A 53 20.04 1.56 18.22
CA LYS A 53 20.61 0.46 19.01
C LYS A 53 20.19 -0.91 18.47
N TYR A 54 18.93 -1.06 18.08
CA TYR A 54 18.41 -2.28 17.49
C TYR A 54 19.13 -2.59 16.17
N LEU A 55 19.17 -1.65 15.23
CA LEU A 55 19.75 -1.84 13.90
C LEU A 55 21.24 -2.21 13.97
N HIS A 56 22.03 -1.58 14.85
CA HIS A 56 23.42 -1.97 15.07
C HIS A 56 23.59 -3.38 15.66
N GLY A 57 22.55 -3.95 16.28
CA GLY A 57 22.55 -5.31 16.82
C GLY A 57 22.08 -6.38 15.82
N VAL A 58 21.44 -5.97 14.71
CA VAL A 58 20.96 -6.91 13.70
C VAL A 58 22.13 -7.38 12.84
N LYS A 59 22.36 -8.70 12.82
CA LYS A 59 23.42 -9.30 12.01
C LYS A 59 22.97 -9.48 10.56
N GLY A 60 23.92 -9.34 9.64
CA GLY A 60 23.73 -9.59 8.21
C GLY A 60 23.66 -8.33 7.37
N LYS A 61 23.57 -8.53 6.06
CA LYS A 61 23.49 -7.48 5.06
C LYS A 61 22.05 -7.30 4.61
N PRO A 62 21.41 -6.15 4.84
CA PRO A 62 20.07 -5.93 4.32
C PRO A 62 20.13 -5.85 2.79
N VAL A 63 19.22 -6.58 2.14
CA VAL A 63 19.11 -6.65 0.68
C VAL A 63 17.72 -6.16 0.26
N ASN A 64 17.70 -5.23 -0.68
CA ASN A 64 16.50 -4.85 -1.42
C ASN A 64 16.67 -5.32 -2.87
N GLU A 65 15.97 -6.40 -3.22
CA GLU A 65 15.99 -6.96 -4.57
C GLU A 65 15.39 -5.98 -5.59
N ALA A 66 15.95 -5.98 -6.80
CA ALA A 66 15.43 -5.21 -7.91
C ALA A 66 13.91 -5.37 -8.05
N GLY A 67 13.18 -4.25 -8.14
CA GLY A 67 11.73 -4.22 -8.31
C GLY A 67 10.90 -4.55 -7.06
N LYS A 68 11.45 -5.07 -5.94
CA LYS A 68 10.62 -5.47 -4.79
C LYS A 68 10.08 -4.31 -3.97
N CYS A 69 10.90 -3.35 -3.56
CA CYS A 69 10.42 -2.13 -2.87
C CYS A 69 11.27 -0.88 -3.11
N GLY A 70 12.44 -1.02 -3.74
CA GLY A 70 13.29 0.11 -4.12
C GLY A 70 12.79 0.84 -5.35
N ARG A 71 13.07 2.15 -5.44
CA ARG A 71 12.85 2.96 -6.64
C ARG A 71 13.84 2.64 -7.78
N ASN A 72 14.71 1.65 -7.57
CA ASN A 72 15.82 1.29 -8.45
C ASN A 72 15.57 -0.06 -9.12
N ASP A 73 16.02 -0.18 -10.37
CA ASP A 73 15.92 -1.41 -11.18
C ASP A 73 17.07 -2.41 -10.87
N PHE A 74 17.86 -2.19 -9.81
CA PHE A 74 18.96 -3.06 -9.38
C PHE A 74 18.85 -3.47 -7.92
N THR A 75 19.43 -4.62 -7.59
CA THR A 75 19.50 -5.12 -6.21
C THR A 75 20.50 -4.29 -5.40
N LEU A 76 20.03 -3.66 -4.33
CA LEU A 76 20.86 -2.94 -3.38
C LEU A 76 21.16 -3.83 -2.17
N THR A 77 22.43 -3.96 -1.80
CA THR A 77 22.86 -4.67 -0.59
C THR A 77 23.72 -3.72 0.22
N LEU A 78 23.31 -3.40 1.45
CA LEU A 78 24.13 -2.59 2.36
C LEU A 78 25.16 -3.46 3.05
N ASP A 79 26.21 -2.84 3.58
CA ASP A 79 27.26 -3.57 4.31
C ASP A 79 26.77 -4.03 5.69
N SER A 80 25.87 -3.27 6.31
CA SER A 80 25.20 -3.65 7.56
C SER A 80 23.85 -2.94 7.74
N PHE A 81 23.06 -3.40 8.71
CA PHE A 81 21.92 -2.61 9.22
C PHE A 81 22.39 -1.34 9.94
N GLY A 82 23.66 -1.27 10.38
CA GLY A 82 24.29 -0.09 10.96
C GLY A 82 24.36 1.09 9.99
N ASP A 83 24.50 0.84 8.69
CA ASP A 83 24.51 1.91 7.67
C ASP A 83 23.19 2.70 7.66
N ILE A 84 22.06 2.03 7.94
CA ILE A 84 20.76 2.68 8.09
C ILE A 84 20.76 3.54 9.36
N ALA A 85 21.28 3.00 10.46
CA ALA A 85 21.32 3.68 11.75
C ALA A 85 22.21 4.94 11.72
N ASP A 86 23.34 4.89 11.01
CA ASP A 86 24.23 6.05 10.84
C ASP A 86 23.54 7.19 10.07
N GLY A 87 22.70 6.87 9.07
CA GLY A 87 21.88 7.87 8.39
C GLY A 87 20.82 8.49 9.29
N VAL A 88 20.19 7.70 10.17
CA VAL A 88 19.24 8.23 11.17
C VAL A 88 19.97 9.15 12.18
N ARG A 89 21.17 8.78 12.62
CA ARG A 89 21.99 9.63 13.50
C ARG A 89 22.41 10.93 12.82
N TYR A 90 22.73 10.89 11.53
CA TYR A 90 22.98 12.10 10.78
C TYR A 90 21.74 13.01 10.75
N LEU A 91 20.56 12.46 10.48
CA LEU A 91 19.30 13.21 10.53
C LEU A 91 19.02 13.83 11.89
N GLU A 92 19.36 13.16 13.00
CA GLU A 92 19.24 13.72 14.35
C GLU A 92 20.06 15.01 14.53
N THR A 93 21.21 15.13 13.86
CA THR A 93 22.02 16.36 13.90
C THR A 93 21.49 17.48 13.02
N LYS A 94 20.61 17.17 12.06
CA LYS A 94 20.16 18.11 11.01
C LYS A 94 18.70 18.52 11.13
N CYS A 95 17.83 17.60 11.53
CA CYS A 95 16.37 17.70 11.45
C CYS A 95 15.69 17.58 12.81
N ASN A 96 16.41 17.88 13.90
CA ASN A 96 15.79 17.90 15.22
C ASN A 96 14.88 19.12 15.40
N VAL A 97 13.74 18.90 16.04
CA VAL A 97 12.77 19.91 16.45
C VAL A 97 12.45 19.65 17.93
N TYR A 98 12.33 20.71 18.73
CA TYR A 98 12.01 20.59 20.14
C TYR A 98 10.50 20.77 20.37
N ASN A 99 9.92 19.90 21.18
CA ASN A 99 8.53 19.94 21.65
C ASN A 99 8.52 19.85 23.18
N ASP A 100 7.72 20.68 23.84
CA ASP A 100 7.71 20.79 25.31
C ASP A 100 7.25 19.51 26.03
N GLU A 101 6.40 18.71 25.39
CA GLU A 101 5.82 17.48 25.98
C GLU A 101 6.65 16.24 25.67
N THR A 102 7.17 16.15 24.44
CA THR A 102 7.82 14.94 23.90
C THR A 102 9.34 15.08 23.78
N GLY A 103 9.87 16.28 23.97
CA GLY A 103 11.29 16.59 23.88
C GLY A 103 11.77 16.73 22.43
N VAL A 104 12.94 16.16 22.14
CA VAL A 104 13.54 16.24 20.80
C VAL A 104 12.86 15.24 19.85
N ASN A 105 12.40 15.75 18.72
CA ASN A 105 11.64 15.06 17.69
C ASN A 105 12.34 15.19 16.34
N ILE A 106 12.27 14.16 15.50
CA ILE A 106 13.02 14.11 14.25
C ILE A 106 12.14 13.52 13.15
N ALA A 107 12.07 14.22 12.02
CA ALA A 107 11.40 13.77 10.81
C ALA A 107 12.25 14.18 9.60
N GLY A 108 12.65 13.22 8.77
CA GLY A 108 13.47 13.54 7.62
C GLY A 108 13.98 12.34 6.85
N GLU A 109 14.63 12.65 5.74
CA GLU A 109 15.28 11.69 4.86
C GLU A 109 16.68 12.16 4.45
N VAL A 110 17.62 11.23 4.34
CA VAL A 110 18.99 11.50 3.88
C VAL A 110 19.33 10.56 2.75
N ARG A 111 19.85 11.13 1.65
CA ARG A 111 20.24 10.38 0.45
C ARG A 111 21.72 10.02 0.50
N ASN A 112 21.98 8.76 0.24
CA ASN A 112 23.29 8.24 -0.09
C ASN A 112 23.58 8.53 -1.57
N GLU A 113 24.61 9.34 -1.86
CA GLU A 113 24.99 9.69 -3.23
C GLU A 113 25.76 8.57 -3.95
N ASP A 114 26.49 7.74 -3.20
CA ASP A 114 27.37 6.70 -3.76
C ASP A 114 26.55 5.51 -4.32
N ASP A 115 25.50 5.10 -3.61
CA ASP A 115 24.73 3.88 -3.86
C ASP A 115 23.23 4.16 -4.15
N ASN A 116 22.86 5.43 -4.31
CA ASN A 116 21.54 5.89 -4.72
C ASN A 116 20.38 5.32 -3.90
N TRP A 117 20.50 5.32 -2.57
CA TRP A 117 19.45 4.93 -1.64
C TRP A 117 19.21 6.00 -0.57
N THR A 118 18.08 5.90 0.13
CA THR A 118 17.65 6.92 1.08
C THR A 118 17.27 6.28 2.41
N VAL A 119 17.77 6.84 3.51
CA VAL A 119 17.26 6.56 4.85
C VAL A 119 16.10 7.50 5.11
N ILE A 120 14.95 6.97 5.52
CA ILE A 120 13.77 7.75 5.88
C ILE A 120 13.40 7.42 7.33
N ASN A 121 13.34 8.44 8.20
CA ASN A 121 12.87 8.29 9.57
C ASN A 121 11.38 8.62 9.66
N LYS A 122 10.55 7.66 10.07
CA LYS A 122 9.10 7.83 10.25
C LYS A 122 8.61 7.15 11.55
N PRO A 123 7.45 7.55 12.12
CA PRO A 123 6.86 6.91 13.29
C PRO A 123 6.55 5.42 13.08
N GLN A 124 6.44 4.66 14.16
CA GLN A 124 6.08 3.24 14.10
C GLN A 124 4.58 3.02 14.35
N TYR A 125 3.94 2.30 13.44
CA TYR A 125 2.53 1.94 13.51
C TYR A 125 2.36 0.42 13.49
N THR A 126 1.35 -0.06 14.19
CA THR A 126 0.71 -1.35 13.87
C THR A 126 -0.42 -1.10 12.88
N PHE A 127 -0.59 -2.02 11.93
CA PHE A 127 -1.65 -1.95 10.93
C PHE A 127 -2.59 -3.15 11.05
N ARG A 128 -3.89 -2.90 10.94
CA ARG A 128 -4.90 -3.95 10.78
C ARG A 128 -5.82 -3.63 9.62
N THR A 129 -6.46 -4.64 9.04
CA THR A 129 -7.46 -4.47 8.00
C THR A 129 -8.87 -4.72 8.53
N ALA A 130 -9.87 -4.09 7.93
CA ALA A 130 -11.29 -4.44 8.08
C ALA A 130 -11.94 -4.53 6.70
N LEU A 131 -12.95 -5.39 6.56
CA LEU A 131 -13.68 -5.62 5.31
C LEU A 131 -15.09 -5.04 5.40
N HIS A 132 -15.49 -4.29 4.37
CA HIS A 132 -16.87 -4.00 4.02
C HIS A 132 -17.32 -4.96 2.91
N PRO A 133 -18.26 -5.88 3.18
CA PRO A 133 -18.75 -6.81 2.17
C PRO A 133 -19.81 -6.16 1.24
N PRO A 134 -20.06 -6.75 0.05
CA PRO A 134 -21.11 -6.32 -0.86
C PRO A 134 -22.49 -6.23 -0.18
N GLN A 135 -23.22 -5.16 -0.47
CA GLN A 135 -24.57 -4.95 0.05
C GLN A 135 -25.57 -5.98 -0.46
N CYS A 136 -25.39 -6.52 -1.67
CA CYS A 136 -26.24 -7.56 -2.23
C CYS A 136 -26.16 -8.90 -1.48
N ILE A 137 -25.13 -9.09 -0.64
CA ILE A 137 -24.99 -10.25 0.26
C ILE A 137 -25.50 -9.91 1.68
N SER A 138 -25.61 -8.62 2.01
CA SER A 138 -26.17 -8.14 3.26
C SER A 138 -27.70 -8.19 3.24
N ALA A 139 -28.32 -8.56 4.36
CA ALA A 139 -29.79 -8.55 4.49
C ALA A 139 -30.39 -7.13 4.43
N ASP A 140 -29.57 -6.11 4.68
CA ASP A 140 -29.96 -4.71 4.72
C ASP A 140 -29.40 -3.96 3.50
N THR A 141 -30.18 -3.88 2.42
CA THR A 141 -29.83 -3.05 1.26
C THR A 141 -30.12 -1.58 1.57
N THR A 142 -29.09 -0.83 1.96
CA THR A 142 -29.18 0.61 2.21
C THR A 142 -28.57 1.41 1.05
N THR A 143 -29.13 2.57 0.73
CA THR A 143 -28.47 3.49 -0.21
C THR A 143 -27.17 3.99 0.41
N LEU A 144 -26.04 3.77 -0.26
CA LEU A 144 -24.74 4.32 0.12
C LEU A 144 -24.76 5.84 -0.05
N ILE A 145 -24.29 6.55 0.98
CA ILE A 145 -24.32 8.01 1.03
C ILE A 145 -22.89 8.54 1.09
N TYR A 146 -22.57 9.51 0.25
CA TYR A 146 -21.28 10.20 0.31
C TYR A 146 -21.16 10.99 1.64
N PRO A 147 -20.14 10.74 2.47
CA PRO A 147 -19.92 11.51 3.69
C PRO A 147 -19.60 12.98 3.37
N THR A 148 -20.20 13.90 4.11
CA THR A 148 -19.98 15.36 3.92
C THR A 148 -19.58 16.03 5.24
N PRO A 149 -19.05 17.26 5.23
CA PRO A 149 -18.78 17.98 6.47
C PRO A 149 -20.00 18.16 7.38
N THR A 150 -21.21 18.19 6.81
CA THR A 150 -22.47 18.27 7.58
C THR A 150 -23.03 16.90 7.98
N ASN A 151 -22.55 15.82 7.38
CA ASN A 151 -22.91 14.44 7.71
C ASN A 151 -21.69 13.51 7.51
N PRO A 152 -20.69 13.58 8.41
CA PRO A 152 -19.42 12.87 8.23
C PRO A 152 -19.53 11.36 8.49
N SER A 153 -20.61 10.91 9.10
CA SER A 153 -20.87 9.48 9.35
C SER A 153 -22.33 9.16 9.09
N PRO A 154 -22.73 9.01 7.81
CA PRO A 154 -24.11 8.71 7.46
C PRO A 154 -24.58 7.41 8.12
N ALA A 155 -25.71 7.44 8.83
CA ALA A 155 -26.23 6.29 9.57
C ALA A 155 -26.55 5.06 8.68
N ASN A 156 -26.77 5.29 7.39
CA ASN A 156 -27.04 4.23 6.40
C ASN A 156 -25.79 3.49 5.95
N ASN A 157 -24.61 4.08 6.15
CA ASN A 157 -23.35 3.50 5.72
C ASN A 157 -22.82 2.54 6.79
N HIS A 158 -22.20 1.46 6.31
CA HIS A 158 -21.32 0.68 7.16
C HIS A 158 -20.13 1.55 7.62
N PRO A 159 -19.65 1.44 8.87
CA PRO A 159 -18.53 2.25 9.37
C PRO A 159 -17.27 2.14 8.50
N VAL A 160 -16.89 0.91 8.10
CA VAL A 160 -15.72 0.68 7.21
C VAL A 160 -15.91 1.35 5.84
N PHE A 161 -17.13 1.41 5.30
CA PHE A 161 -17.40 2.12 4.05
C PHE A 161 -17.26 3.63 4.23
N THR A 162 -17.75 4.19 5.34
CA THR A 162 -17.54 5.61 5.68
C THR A 162 -16.05 5.94 5.77
N ASP A 163 -15.26 5.06 6.39
CA ASP A 163 -13.81 5.22 6.49
C ASP A 163 -13.12 5.14 5.13
N ALA A 164 -13.51 4.16 4.29
CA ALA A 164 -13.04 4.05 2.91
C ALA A 164 -13.30 5.33 2.11
N MET A 165 -14.52 5.87 2.20
CA MET A 165 -14.91 7.12 1.53
C MET A 165 -14.10 8.31 2.01
N SER A 166 -13.74 8.36 3.30
CA SER A 166 -12.88 9.44 3.82
C SER A 166 -11.48 9.42 3.20
N ILE A 167 -10.88 8.23 3.02
CA ILE A 167 -9.57 8.06 2.39
C ILE A 167 -9.66 8.38 0.90
N ARG A 168 -10.68 7.85 0.21
CA ARG A 168 -10.93 8.10 -1.21
C ARG A 168 -11.12 9.58 -1.50
N HIS A 169 -11.91 10.29 -0.69
CA HIS A 169 -12.07 11.74 -0.80
C HIS A 169 -10.73 12.47 -0.70
N GLN A 170 -9.91 12.14 0.30
CA GLN A 170 -8.61 12.80 0.43
C GLN A 170 -7.71 12.53 -0.79
N VAL A 171 -7.59 11.28 -1.20
CA VAL A 171 -6.63 10.90 -2.25
C VAL A 171 -7.10 11.28 -3.65
N PHE A 172 -8.37 11.04 -3.99
CA PHE A 172 -8.87 11.25 -5.35
C PHE A 172 -9.43 12.67 -5.53
N VAL A 173 -10.24 13.17 -4.60
CA VAL A 173 -10.88 14.49 -4.75
C VAL A 173 -9.93 15.62 -4.35
N VAL A 174 -9.34 15.56 -3.16
CA VAL A 174 -8.52 16.65 -2.64
C VAL A 174 -7.14 16.66 -3.30
N GLU A 175 -6.46 15.52 -3.34
CA GLU A 175 -5.09 15.43 -3.87
C GLU A 175 -5.03 15.31 -5.40
N GLN A 176 -5.82 14.43 -6.02
CA GLN A 176 -5.79 14.21 -7.48
C GLN A 176 -6.78 15.08 -8.26
N HIS A 177 -7.62 15.86 -7.58
CA HIS A 177 -8.62 16.76 -8.19
C HIS A 177 -9.67 16.06 -9.07
N CYS A 178 -9.95 14.79 -8.80
CA CYS A 178 -11.07 14.05 -9.40
C CYS A 178 -12.42 14.59 -8.88
N SER A 179 -13.50 14.34 -9.64
CA SER A 179 -14.85 14.75 -9.26
C SER A 179 -15.38 13.96 -8.06
N ALA A 180 -15.87 14.66 -7.02
CA ALA A 180 -16.52 14.02 -5.88
C ALA A 180 -17.80 13.25 -6.25
N ASP A 181 -18.47 13.65 -7.33
CA ASP A 181 -19.69 12.97 -7.80
C ASP A 181 -19.40 11.58 -8.41
N ALA A 182 -18.14 11.33 -8.80
CA ALA A 182 -17.70 10.05 -9.34
C ALA A 182 -17.21 9.06 -8.26
N GLU A 183 -17.17 9.50 -6.99
CA GLU A 183 -16.62 8.70 -5.91
C GLU A 183 -17.57 7.65 -5.36
N ILE A 184 -18.87 7.71 -5.65
CA ILE A 184 -19.76 6.55 -5.46
C ILE A 184 -20.29 6.15 -6.83
N ASP A 185 -20.04 4.92 -7.22
CA ASP A 185 -20.42 4.35 -8.51
C ASP A 185 -21.30 3.09 -8.35
N GLU A 186 -21.67 2.49 -9.48
CA GLU A 186 -22.52 1.29 -9.49
C GLU A 186 -21.81 0.03 -8.98
N ASP A 187 -20.49 0.06 -8.85
CA ASP A 187 -19.70 -1.06 -8.34
C ASP A 187 -19.60 -1.05 -6.81
N ASP A 188 -19.74 0.10 -6.14
CA ASP A 188 -19.65 0.19 -4.67
C ASP A 188 -20.62 -0.79 -3.94
N PRO A 189 -21.91 -0.91 -4.31
CA PRO A 189 -22.82 -1.84 -3.64
C PRO A 189 -22.50 -3.33 -3.85
N ARG A 190 -21.78 -3.69 -4.92
CA ARG A 190 -21.46 -5.09 -5.30
C ARG A 190 -20.03 -5.50 -4.95
N SER A 191 -19.23 -4.59 -4.40
CA SER A 191 -17.80 -4.82 -4.18
C SER A 191 -17.46 -5.22 -2.75
N TRP A 192 -16.35 -5.95 -2.61
CA TRP A 192 -15.65 -6.06 -1.33
C TRP A 192 -14.66 -4.90 -1.22
N GLU A 193 -14.63 -4.23 -0.07
CA GLU A 193 -13.73 -3.10 0.16
C GLU A 193 -12.99 -3.26 1.49
N TRP A 194 -11.66 -3.13 1.46
CA TRP A 194 -10.83 -3.23 2.65
C TRP A 194 -10.27 -1.88 3.04
N VAL A 195 -10.29 -1.58 4.32
CA VAL A 195 -9.62 -0.42 4.92
C VAL A 195 -8.49 -0.90 5.81
N VAL A 196 -7.31 -0.28 5.67
CA VAL A 196 -6.20 -0.39 6.61
C VAL A 196 -6.34 0.69 7.67
N TYR A 197 -6.27 0.29 8.92
CA TYR A 197 -6.22 1.17 10.07
C TYR A 197 -4.82 1.19 10.65
N ALA A 198 -4.33 2.37 10.99
CA ALA A 198 -3.06 2.57 11.67
C ALA A 198 -3.30 2.90 13.15
N GLN A 199 -2.56 2.20 14.01
CA GLN A 199 -2.46 2.52 15.42
C GLN A 199 -1.01 2.81 15.76
N GLU A 200 -0.75 4.02 16.25
CA GLU A 200 0.58 4.40 16.69
C GLU A 200 0.99 3.54 17.89
N GLN A 201 2.19 2.95 17.80
CA GLN A 201 2.77 2.17 18.87
C GLN A 201 3.21 3.09 20.00
N GLN A 202 2.32 3.38 20.95
CA GLN A 202 2.68 4.00 22.22
C GLN A 202 3.18 2.91 23.17
N GLN A 203 4.42 3.02 23.65
CA GLN A 203 4.97 2.04 24.58
C GLN A 203 4.74 2.46 26.04
N GLN A 204 3.92 1.65 26.73
CA GLN A 204 3.85 1.45 28.19
C GLN A 204 3.79 2.71 29.06
N GLN A 205 2.66 3.40 29.04
CA GLN A 205 2.12 4.00 30.25
C GLN A 205 0.73 3.39 30.47
N GLU A 206 0.67 2.58 31.53
CA GLU A 206 -0.51 2.00 32.18
C GLU A 206 -1.45 1.12 31.32
N GLU A 207 -1.56 -0.15 31.73
CA GLU A 207 -2.55 -1.14 31.26
C GLU A 207 -4.00 -0.78 31.70
N GLU A 208 -4.31 0.50 31.90
CA GLU A 208 -5.64 0.95 32.29
C GLU A 208 -6.31 1.71 31.13
N GLU A 209 -7.46 1.17 30.71
CA GLU A 209 -8.40 1.64 29.67
C GLU A 209 -7.98 1.45 28.19
N ILE A 210 -7.81 0.18 27.78
CA ILE A 210 -7.96 -0.23 26.37
C ILE A 210 -9.46 -0.29 26.04
N GLU A 211 -10.14 0.85 26.03
CA GLU A 211 -11.47 0.94 25.41
C GLU A 211 -11.57 2.29 24.68
N ASN A 212 -11.54 2.21 23.34
CA ASN A 212 -11.70 3.32 22.38
C ASN A 212 -10.45 4.16 22.03
N LYS A 213 -9.30 3.53 21.71
CA LYS A 213 -8.33 4.23 20.85
C LYS A 213 -8.95 4.36 19.46
N ILE A 214 -9.26 5.59 19.04
CA ILE A 214 -9.75 5.88 17.68
C ILE A 214 -8.65 5.43 16.72
N GLU A 215 -8.94 4.40 15.94
CA GLU A 215 -8.01 3.93 14.94
C GLU A 215 -8.17 4.77 13.67
N ASN A 216 -7.04 5.20 13.10
CA ASN A 216 -7.06 6.08 11.94
C ASN A 216 -7.14 5.23 10.68
N PRO A 217 -8.16 5.40 9.81
CA PRO A 217 -8.17 4.78 8.50
C PRO A 217 -7.13 5.45 7.60
N VAL A 218 -6.25 4.66 6.97
CA VAL A 218 -5.07 5.18 6.25
C VAL A 218 -4.89 4.65 4.84
N GLY A 219 -5.60 3.59 4.48
CA GLY A 219 -5.52 2.99 3.16
C GLY A 219 -6.77 2.20 2.80
N VAL A 220 -7.08 2.14 1.52
CA VAL A 220 -8.29 1.48 0.98
C VAL A 220 -7.98 0.76 -0.34
N ILE A 221 -8.69 -0.34 -0.56
CA ILE A 221 -8.71 -1.09 -1.82
C ILE A 221 -10.09 -1.72 -2.03
N ARG A 222 -10.58 -1.72 -3.28
CA ARG A 222 -11.88 -2.27 -3.66
C ARG A 222 -11.69 -3.41 -4.67
N LEU A 223 -12.36 -4.54 -4.43
CA LEU A 223 -12.44 -5.69 -5.33
C LEU A 223 -13.86 -5.81 -5.89
N VAL A 224 -13.98 -5.60 -7.20
CA VAL A 224 -15.24 -5.68 -7.94
C VAL A 224 -15.40 -7.11 -8.50
N PRO A 225 -16.51 -7.81 -8.25
CA PRO A 225 -16.77 -9.10 -8.89
C PRO A 225 -16.99 -8.94 -10.40
N PRO A 226 -16.88 -10.01 -11.20
CA PRO A 226 -17.39 -10.01 -12.58
C PRO A 226 -18.93 -9.99 -12.62
N PRO A 227 -19.55 -9.63 -13.76
CA PRO A 227 -18.93 -9.09 -14.98
C PRO A 227 -18.55 -7.61 -14.86
N HIS A 228 -17.84 -7.08 -15.86
CA HIS A 228 -17.41 -5.67 -15.94
C HIS A 228 -17.96 -4.99 -17.19
N ALA A 229 -18.06 -3.67 -17.17
CA ALA A 229 -18.38 -2.89 -18.35
C ALA A 229 -17.36 -3.13 -19.49
N PRO A 230 -17.79 -3.09 -20.76
CA PRO A 230 -16.88 -3.24 -21.88
C PRO A 230 -15.76 -2.19 -21.89
N HIS A 231 -14.54 -2.60 -22.23
CA HIS A 231 -13.38 -1.71 -22.28
C HIS A 231 -13.62 -0.45 -23.14
N HIS A 232 -14.33 -0.60 -24.26
CA HIS A 232 -14.63 0.53 -25.15
C HIS A 232 -15.50 1.61 -24.49
N ASP A 233 -16.36 1.27 -23.53
CA ASP A 233 -17.18 2.25 -22.83
C ASP A 233 -16.34 3.08 -21.85
N ILE A 234 -15.32 2.46 -21.25
CA ILE A 234 -14.35 3.12 -20.38
C ILE A 234 -13.53 4.13 -21.20
N VAL A 235 -13.03 3.71 -22.36
CA VAL A 235 -12.26 4.59 -23.28
C VAL A 235 -13.14 5.68 -23.91
N ASN A 236 -14.42 5.41 -24.20
CA ASN A 236 -15.29 6.42 -24.80
C ASN A 236 -15.73 7.48 -23.79
N ASN A 237 -15.92 7.12 -22.52
CA ASN A 237 -16.26 8.09 -21.47
C ASN A 237 -15.09 9.05 -21.16
N SER A 238 -13.84 8.63 -21.37
CA SER A 238 -12.68 9.51 -21.19
C SER A 238 -12.51 10.53 -22.31
N TYR A 239 -12.87 10.17 -23.54
CA TYR A 239 -12.94 11.12 -24.65
C TYR A 239 -14.33 11.72 -24.74
N SER A 240 -14.55 12.86 -24.08
CA SER A 240 -15.67 13.78 -24.38
C SER A 240 -15.59 14.29 -25.83
N SER A 241 -15.85 13.41 -26.80
CA SER A 241 -15.96 13.77 -28.20
C SER A 241 -17.43 14.09 -28.47
N ASN A 242 -17.69 15.32 -28.91
CA ASN A 242 -19.00 15.83 -29.33
C ASN A 242 -19.52 15.17 -30.64
N THR A 243 -19.18 13.92 -30.88
CA THR A 243 -19.51 13.20 -32.10
C THR A 243 -20.67 12.26 -31.79
N GLU A 244 -21.83 12.50 -32.43
CA GLU A 244 -22.97 11.59 -32.28
C GLU A 244 -22.57 10.16 -32.65
N PRO A 245 -22.86 9.17 -31.79
CA PRO A 245 -22.49 7.79 -32.04
C PRO A 245 -23.23 7.26 -33.26
N SER A 246 -22.50 6.57 -34.14
CA SER A 246 -23.04 5.91 -35.32
C SER A 246 -24.10 4.84 -34.96
N PRO A 247 -25.02 4.48 -35.88
CA PRO A 247 -26.09 3.49 -35.60
C PRO A 247 -25.59 2.09 -35.19
N GLN A 248 -24.32 1.76 -35.48
CA GLN A 248 -23.67 0.53 -35.01
C GLN A 248 -23.13 0.68 -33.58
N GLN A 249 -22.60 1.84 -33.21
CA GLN A 249 -22.19 2.17 -31.83
C GLN A 249 -23.41 2.20 -30.89
N GLN A 250 -24.57 2.66 -31.37
CA GLN A 250 -25.83 2.65 -30.59
C GLN A 250 -26.38 1.23 -30.29
N LYS A 251 -25.99 0.21 -31.08
CA LYS A 251 -26.34 -1.20 -30.81
C LYS A 251 -25.33 -1.89 -29.89
N GLN A 252 -24.07 -1.47 -29.88
CA GLN A 252 -23.04 -1.97 -28.96
C GLN A 252 -23.16 -1.33 -27.56
N GLN A 253 -23.55 -0.05 -27.49
CA GLN A 253 -23.92 0.67 -26.24
C GLN A 253 -25.11 0.07 -25.48
N GLN A 254 -25.74 -0.99 -25.98
CA GLN A 254 -26.87 -1.65 -25.32
C GLN A 254 -26.46 -2.76 -24.34
N GLN A 255 -25.20 -3.25 -24.40
CA GLN A 255 -24.75 -4.29 -23.48
C GLN A 255 -24.01 -3.67 -22.29
N LYS A 256 -24.65 -3.70 -21.11
CA LYS A 256 -24.08 -3.17 -19.86
C LYS A 256 -22.75 -3.83 -19.49
N PHE A 257 -22.59 -5.11 -19.83
CA PHE A 257 -21.48 -5.95 -19.40
C PHE A 257 -20.81 -6.66 -20.58
N ASP A 258 -19.49 -6.83 -20.49
CA ASP A 258 -18.71 -7.66 -21.40
C ASP A 258 -18.69 -9.12 -20.94
N TYR A 259 -19.45 -9.95 -21.64
CA TYR A 259 -19.47 -11.42 -21.43
C TYR A 259 -18.52 -12.16 -22.39
N GLN A 260 -17.74 -11.47 -23.21
CA GLN A 260 -16.75 -12.06 -24.12
C GLN A 260 -15.40 -12.28 -23.49
N HIS A 261 -15.01 -11.40 -22.58
CA HIS A 261 -13.85 -11.63 -21.76
C HIS A 261 -14.09 -12.77 -20.77
N GLU A 262 -13.05 -13.55 -20.46
CA GLU A 262 -13.09 -14.49 -19.34
C GLU A 262 -13.46 -13.74 -18.04
N PRO A 263 -14.35 -14.26 -17.18
CA PRO A 263 -14.66 -13.61 -15.91
C PRO A 263 -13.40 -13.36 -15.08
N TYR A 264 -13.24 -12.14 -14.59
CA TYR A 264 -12.16 -11.73 -13.71
C TYR A 264 -12.68 -10.85 -12.59
N VAL A 265 -12.01 -10.84 -11.44
CA VAL A 265 -12.26 -9.82 -10.40
C VAL A 265 -11.38 -8.61 -10.67
N LYS A 266 -11.89 -7.41 -10.43
CA LYS A 266 -11.17 -6.17 -10.76
C LYS A 266 -10.79 -5.40 -9.49
N ILE A 267 -9.51 -5.09 -9.33
CA ILE A 267 -9.03 -4.21 -8.28
C ILE A 267 -9.20 -2.75 -8.72
N THR A 268 -9.81 -1.95 -7.85
CA THR A 268 -10.08 -0.52 -8.06
C THR A 268 -9.87 0.24 -6.75
N ARG A 269 -9.90 1.59 -6.83
CA ARG A 269 -9.86 2.50 -5.66
C ARG A 269 -8.69 2.25 -4.69
N VAL A 270 -7.51 1.88 -5.21
CA VAL A 270 -6.30 1.73 -4.39
C VAL A 270 -5.81 3.12 -3.97
N ALA A 271 -5.95 3.45 -2.69
CA ALA A 271 -5.55 4.76 -2.16
C ALA A 271 -4.90 4.64 -0.79
N ILE A 272 -3.79 5.35 -0.59
CA ILE A 272 -3.06 5.45 0.69
C ILE A 272 -2.86 6.94 0.99
N LEU A 273 -3.23 7.35 2.21
CA LEU A 273 -2.99 8.71 2.70
C LEU A 273 -1.50 9.06 2.60
N LYS A 274 -1.19 10.31 2.23
CA LYS A 274 0.17 10.76 1.88
C LYS A 274 1.19 10.43 2.97
N GLU A 275 0.81 10.62 4.23
CA GLU A 275 1.63 10.44 5.43
C GLU A 275 1.97 8.95 5.67
N PHE A 276 1.13 8.05 5.16
CA PHE A 276 1.27 6.59 5.30
C PHE A 276 1.86 5.91 4.06
N ARG A 277 2.30 6.69 3.07
CA ARG A 277 3.06 6.16 1.91
C ARG A 277 4.44 5.70 2.35
N GLY A 278 4.98 4.68 1.69
CA GLY A 278 6.30 4.12 2.00
C GLY A 278 6.31 3.11 3.16
N TYR A 279 5.20 2.91 3.87
CA TYR A 279 5.03 1.80 4.85
C TYR A 279 4.70 0.46 4.19
N GLY A 280 4.67 0.38 2.85
CA GLY A 280 4.34 -0.85 2.12
C GLY A 280 2.85 -1.20 2.11
N LEU A 281 1.96 -0.30 2.53
CA LEU A 281 0.52 -0.57 2.69
C LEU A 281 -0.19 -0.93 1.38
N ALA A 282 0.21 -0.36 0.24
CA ALA A 282 -0.33 -0.76 -1.05
C ALA A 282 -0.08 -2.25 -1.33
N ARG A 283 1.15 -2.74 -1.08
CA ARG A 283 1.50 -4.16 -1.26
C ARG A 283 0.79 -5.06 -0.24
N LEU A 284 0.59 -4.57 0.99
CA LEU A 284 -0.22 -5.25 2.00
C LEU A 284 -1.65 -5.44 1.50
N LEU A 285 -2.29 -4.37 1.03
CA LEU A 285 -3.66 -4.39 0.51
C LEU A 285 -3.81 -5.31 -0.71
N MET A 286 -2.90 -5.22 -1.68
CA MET A 286 -2.89 -6.13 -2.84
C MET A 286 -2.82 -7.59 -2.39
N ARG A 287 -1.94 -7.93 -1.45
CA ARG A 287 -1.82 -9.29 -0.92
C ARG A 287 -3.10 -9.74 -0.22
N VAL A 288 -3.68 -8.89 0.63
CA VAL A 288 -4.94 -9.19 1.35
C VAL A 288 -6.06 -9.52 0.37
N VAL A 289 -6.17 -8.75 -0.72
CA VAL A 289 -7.19 -8.98 -1.75
C VAL A 289 -6.91 -10.24 -2.56
N GLU A 290 -5.65 -10.46 -2.95
CA GLU A 290 -5.24 -11.68 -3.66
C GLU A 290 -5.54 -12.92 -2.82
N GLU A 291 -5.04 -13.00 -1.59
CA GLU A 291 -5.27 -14.12 -0.65
C GLU A 291 -6.76 -14.35 -0.44
N TRP A 292 -7.53 -13.29 -0.21
CA TRP A 292 -8.98 -13.41 -0.06
C TRP A 292 -9.62 -13.99 -1.33
N ALA A 293 -9.27 -13.50 -2.51
CA ALA A 293 -9.83 -14.00 -3.76
C ALA A 293 -9.51 -15.49 -3.99
N GLN A 294 -8.27 -15.91 -3.68
CA GLN A 294 -7.85 -17.31 -3.77
C GLN A 294 -8.71 -18.25 -2.91
N ASP A 295 -9.13 -17.80 -1.73
CA ASP A 295 -9.93 -18.57 -0.76
C ASP A 295 -11.46 -18.46 -0.99
N ASN A 296 -11.93 -17.54 -1.86
CA ASN A 296 -13.34 -17.17 -1.93
C ASN A 296 -13.98 -17.35 -3.32
N LYS A 297 -13.54 -18.36 -4.09
CA LYS A 297 -14.11 -18.69 -5.42
C LYS A 297 -15.65 -18.78 -5.40
N ALA A 298 -16.22 -19.47 -4.41
CA ALA A 298 -17.67 -19.67 -4.33
C ALA A 298 -18.44 -18.34 -4.17
N SER A 299 -17.88 -17.39 -3.41
CA SER A 299 -18.46 -16.05 -3.23
C SER A 299 -18.40 -15.25 -4.54
N ILE A 300 -17.27 -15.32 -5.25
CA ILE A 300 -17.07 -14.64 -6.54
C ILE A 300 -18.01 -15.20 -7.61
N ASP A 301 -18.07 -16.51 -7.76
CA ASP A 301 -18.96 -17.18 -8.70
C ASP A 301 -20.43 -16.92 -8.36
N GLY A 302 -20.80 -16.90 -7.08
CA GLY A 302 -22.14 -16.55 -6.64
C GLY A 302 -22.56 -15.15 -7.11
N MET A 303 -21.69 -14.15 -6.93
CA MET A 303 -21.93 -12.78 -7.42
C MET A 303 -22.04 -12.69 -8.94
N TYR A 304 -21.20 -13.46 -9.65
CA TYR A 304 -21.25 -13.51 -11.10
C TYR A 304 -22.58 -14.10 -11.59
N MET A 305 -23.00 -15.23 -11.01
CA MET A 305 -24.23 -15.91 -11.36
C MET A 305 -25.47 -15.07 -11.08
N THR A 306 -25.54 -14.39 -9.92
CA THR A 306 -26.65 -13.46 -9.63
C THR A 306 -26.75 -12.36 -10.67
N THR A 307 -25.61 -11.77 -11.07
CA THR A 307 -25.61 -10.71 -12.09
C THR A 307 -26.06 -11.22 -13.45
N LEU A 308 -25.67 -12.45 -13.83
CA LEU A 308 -26.10 -13.09 -15.07
C LEU A 308 -27.60 -13.36 -15.11
N GLU A 309 -28.19 -13.76 -13.98
CA GLU A 309 -29.63 -14.03 -13.87
C GLU A 309 -30.45 -12.74 -14.01
N ASP A 310 -29.96 -11.63 -13.46
CA ASP A 310 -30.60 -10.32 -13.58
C ASP A 310 -30.54 -9.77 -15.02
N ASP A 311 -29.51 -10.11 -15.80
CA ASP A 311 -29.28 -9.66 -17.18
C ASP A 311 -29.79 -10.65 -18.26
N ALA A 312 -30.92 -11.31 -17.99
CA ALA A 312 -31.52 -12.46 -18.70
C ALA A 312 -31.70 -12.37 -20.24
N GLY A 313 -31.24 -11.31 -20.90
CA GLY A 313 -31.34 -11.09 -22.35
C GLY A 313 -30.17 -11.56 -23.22
N ASN A 314 -28.99 -11.90 -22.66
CA ASN A 314 -27.76 -12.15 -23.46
C ASN A 314 -26.98 -13.45 -23.14
N VAL A 315 -27.51 -14.35 -22.30
CA VAL A 315 -26.72 -15.43 -21.66
C VAL A 315 -26.83 -16.81 -22.35
N GLU A 316 -27.03 -16.87 -23.67
CA GLU A 316 -26.88 -18.14 -24.38
C GLU A 316 -25.39 -18.49 -24.52
N GLY A 317 -24.93 -19.43 -23.67
CA GLY A 317 -23.70 -20.18 -23.90
C GLY A 317 -22.47 -19.80 -23.07
N ARG A 318 -22.57 -18.93 -22.06
CA ARG A 318 -21.40 -18.60 -21.21
C ARG A 318 -21.76 -18.60 -19.72
N LYS A 319 -21.41 -19.71 -19.08
CA LYS A 319 -21.38 -19.93 -17.64
C LYS A 319 -19.95 -20.32 -17.27
N GLU A 320 -18.98 -19.50 -17.68
CA GLU A 320 -17.61 -19.78 -17.25
C GLU A 320 -17.49 -19.36 -15.79
N GLU A 321 -17.00 -20.27 -14.97
CA GLU A 321 -16.65 -19.94 -13.59
C GLU A 321 -15.39 -19.06 -13.58
N TRP A 322 -15.19 -18.30 -12.51
CA TRP A 322 -13.94 -17.56 -12.32
C TRP A 322 -12.77 -18.53 -12.10
N LYS A 323 -11.70 -18.38 -12.89
CA LYS A 323 -10.52 -19.27 -12.89
C LYS A 323 -9.29 -18.60 -12.28
N GLY A 324 -9.47 -17.61 -11.40
CA GLY A 324 -8.37 -16.95 -10.70
C GLY A 324 -7.81 -15.70 -11.40
N LEU A 325 -8.49 -15.15 -12.41
CA LEU A 325 -8.01 -13.96 -13.11
C LEU A 325 -8.33 -12.69 -12.30
N ILE A 326 -7.31 -11.89 -12.00
CA ILE A 326 -7.42 -10.59 -11.33
C ILE A 326 -6.95 -9.51 -12.30
N GLY A 327 -7.79 -8.52 -12.56
CA GLY A 327 -7.48 -7.37 -13.42
C GLY A 327 -7.41 -6.07 -12.63
N LEU A 328 -6.68 -5.09 -13.15
CA LEU A 328 -6.68 -3.71 -12.65
C LEU A 328 -6.37 -2.71 -13.76
N HIS A 329 -6.80 -1.48 -13.57
CA HIS A 329 -6.44 -0.34 -14.40
C HIS A 329 -5.35 0.43 -13.65
N ALA A 330 -4.09 0.27 -14.05
CA ALA A 330 -2.97 0.95 -13.42
C ALA A 330 -2.75 2.30 -14.08
N GLN A 331 -2.54 3.36 -13.28
CA GLN A 331 -1.90 4.56 -13.81
C GLN A 331 -0.53 4.16 -14.38
N ALA A 332 -0.19 4.61 -15.59
CA ALA A 332 1.04 4.22 -16.28
C ALA A 332 2.31 4.43 -15.42
N GLN A 333 2.28 5.44 -14.54
CA GLN A 333 3.38 5.77 -13.62
C GLN A 333 3.67 4.67 -12.57
N VAL A 334 2.69 3.82 -12.24
CA VAL A 334 2.83 2.74 -11.23
C VAL A 334 2.82 1.34 -11.84
N GLU A 335 2.87 1.22 -13.17
CA GLU A 335 2.93 -0.06 -13.89
C GLU A 335 4.05 -0.98 -13.34
N LYS A 336 5.25 -0.44 -13.15
CA LYS A 336 6.40 -1.17 -12.60
C LYS A 336 6.12 -1.77 -11.21
N MET A 337 5.33 -1.09 -10.38
CA MET A 337 4.97 -1.59 -9.06
C MET A 337 4.09 -2.84 -9.20
N TYR A 338 3.07 -2.80 -10.06
CA TYR A 338 2.21 -3.96 -10.29
C TYR A 338 2.95 -5.11 -10.98
N ALA A 339 3.85 -4.80 -11.92
CA ALA A 339 4.73 -5.78 -12.54
C ALA A 339 5.56 -6.54 -11.50
N SER A 340 6.09 -5.85 -10.48
CA SER A 340 6.82 -6.50 -9.39
C SER A 340 5.97 -7.41 -8.50
N LEU A 341 4.64 -7.28 -8.55
CA LEU A 341 3.68 -8.14 -7.86
C LEU A 341 3.22 -9.32 -8.75
N GLY A 342 3.69 -9.41 -9.98
CA GLY A 342 3.36 -10.47 -10.94
C GLY A 342 2.17 -10.14 -11.86
N TYR A 343 1.77 -8.87 -11.95
CA TYR A 343 0.80 -8.42 -12.96
C TYR A 343 1.50 -8.17 -14.29
N GLU A 344 0.84 -8.53 -15.39
CA GLU A 344 1.32 -8.33 -16.75
C GLU A 344 0.41 -7.34 -17.48
N THR A 345 1.01 -6.39 -18.19
CA THR A 345 0.28 -5.40 -19.00
C THR A 345 -0.36 -6.08 -20.21
N ASP A 346 -1.66 -5.91 -20.38
CA ASP A 346 -2.38 -6.35 -21.58
C ASP A 346 -2.26 -5.29 -22.67
N VAL A 347 -1.29 -5.48 -23.56
CA VAL A 347 -1.02 -4.60 -24.70
C VAL A 347 -2.23 -4.47 -25.64
N SER A 348 -3.14 -5.45 -25.67
CA SER A 348 -4.32 -5.41 -26.54
C SER A 348 -5.35 -4.37 -26.10
N MET A 349 -5.33 -3.96 -24.83
CA MET A 349 -6.19 -2.90 -24.30
C MET A 349 -5.69 -1.48 -24.64
N GLY A 350 -4.43 -1.35 -25.08
CA GLY A 350 -3.78 -0.06 -25.34
C GLY A 350 -3.59 0.78 -24.06
N THR A 351 -3.38 2.09 -24.25
CA THR A 351 -3.40 3.08 -23.18
C THR A 351 -4.62 4.00 -23.36
N TRP A 352 -5.20 4.48 -22.26
CA TRP A 352 -6.32 5.42 -22.30
C TRP A 352 -6.19 6.45 -21.18
N ASP A 353 -6.88 7.57 -21.32
CA ASP A 353 -7.00 8.58 -20.26
C ASP A 353 -8.15 8.20 -19.32
N GLU A 354 -8.02 8.38 -18.02
CA GLU A 354 -9.11 8.26 -17.05
C GLU A 354 -8.91 9.39 -16.04
N GLU A 355 -9.86 10.33 -15.99
CA GLU A 355 -9.78 11.56 -15.16
C GLU A 355 -8.49 12.37 -15.39
N GLY A 356 -7.99 12.45 -16.64
CA GLY A 356 -6.78 13.20 -16.99
C GLY A 356 -5.47 12.46 -16.68
N ILE A 357 -5.53 11.16 -16.37
CA ILE A 357 -4.37 10.33 -16.03
C ILE A 357 -4.31 9.16 -17.02
N GLU A 358 -3.13 8.91 -17.59
CA GLU A 358 -2.90 7.78 -18.49
C GLU A 358 -2.89 6.45 -17.74
N HIS A 359 -3.66 5.48 -18.23
CA HIS A 359 -3.85 4.16 -17.66
C HIS A 359 -3.51 3.03 -18.63
N VAL A 360 -3.17 1.87 -18.06
CA VAL A 360 -2.94 0.59 -18.74
C VAL A 360 -3.70 -0.53 -18.03
N GLY A 361 -4.15 -1.52 -18.80
CA GLY A 361 -4.79 -2.73 -18.27
C GLY A 361 -3.73 -3.73 -17.85
N MET A 362 -3.82 -4.24 -16.62
CA MET A 362 -2.90 -5.26 -16.13
C MET A 362 -3.64 -6.44 -15.50
N PHE A 363 -3.15 -7.65 -15.72
CA PHE A 363 -3.77 -8.87 -15.21
C PHE A 363 -2.76 -9.79 -14.52
N LYS A 364 -3.24 -10.54 -13.54
CA LYS A 364 -2.51 -11.59 -12.85
C LYS A 364 -3.43 -12.79 -12.67
N ARG A 365 -2.90 -13.99 -12.87
CA ARG A 365 -3.60 -15.22 -12.50
C ARG A 365 -3.10 -15.73 -11.15
N VAL A 366 -4.04 -16.02 -10.26
CA VAL A 366 -3.76 -16.62 -8.95
C VAL A 366 -4.27 -18.05 -8.90
N ASP A 367 -3.63 -18.89 -8.09
CA ASP A 367 -4.12 -20.23 -7.80
C ASP A 367 -5.36 -20.14 -6.92
N ILE A 368 -6.40 -20.92 -7.24
CA ILE A 368 -7.57 -21.03 -6.39
C ILE A 368 -7.32 -22.11 -5.34
N LEU A 369 -7.54 -21.75 -4.07
CA LEU A 369 -7.46 -22.67 -2.95
C LEU A 369 -8.82 -23.36 -2.78
N VAL A 370 -8.79 -24.68 -2.64
CA VAL A 370 -9.98 -25.57 -2.63
C VAL A 370 -10.26 -26.07 -1.22
#